data_AF-A0A0E3NGM6-F1
#
_entry.id   AF-A0A0E3NGM6-F1
#
_cell.length_a   1.000
_cell.length_b   1.000
_cell.length_c   1.000
_cell.angle_alpha   90.00
_cell.angle_beta   90.00
_cell.angle_gamma   90.00
#
_symmetry.space_group_name_H-M   'P 1'
#
loop_
_entity.id
_entity.type
_entity.pdbx_description
1 polymer ?
#
loop_
_entity_poly.entity_id
_entity_poly.type
_entity_poly.pdbx_seq_one_letter_code
_entity_poly.pdbx_strand_id
1 'polypeptide(L)'
;MHIDEIKDTLNVKACAVMPQIKKLKDMDLIVQKGSAYELSDIGEVIVEKMLPLNTLLDVFDGNKDYWSKHDRSPIPKHLIQKIDMLGKCTLEEPDLDHLFEFPKHLEDRLYSSKTLKSFYSYFCPDCPAIQAKCAEDGAEVHLILEEKIYNRLKNDFEDEYNTCLKNKVSLYIYTGKLRISSFMVTDSFLMLKLFGKDGEFDHRKIMSFTPSALEWGNELAQYYIDHSEKII
;
A
#
# COMPACT_ATOMS: atom_id res chain seq x y z
N MET A 1 -6.25 -24.64 -24.41
CA MET A 1 -7.57 -24.87 -23.79
C MET A 1 -8.56 -25.37 -24.84
N HIS A 2 -9.43 -26.31 -24.46
CA HIS A 2 -10.58 -26.72 -25.27
C HIS A 2 -11.74 -25.73 -25.14
N ILE A 3 -12.68 -25.73 -26.09
CA ILE A 3 -13.80 -24.78 -26.09
C ILE A 3 -14.67 -24.87 -24.82
N ASP A 4 -14.87 -26.08 -24.30
CA ASP A 4 -15.65 -26.29 -23.08
C ASP A 4 -14.94 -25.71 -21.86
N GLU A 5 -13.62 -25.87 -21.75
CA GLU A 5 -12.82 -25.23 -20.69
C GLU A 5 -12.89 -23.70 -20.75
N ILE A 6 -12.87 -23.11 -21.96
CA ILE A 6 -12.98 -21.65 -22.13
C ILE A 6 -14.36 -21.16 -21.67
N LYS A 7 -15.43 -21.88 -22.03
CA LYS A 7 -16.80 -21.55 -21.61
C LYS A 7 -16.97 -21.63 -20.10
N ASP A 8 -16.42 -22.67 -19.49
CA ASP A 8 -16.52 -22.89 -18.05
C ASP A 8 -15.72 -21.84 -17.27
N THR A 9 -14.50 -21.54 -17.73
CA THR A 9 -13.63 -20.51 -17.12
C THR A 9 -14.26 -19.12 -17.18
N LEU A 10 -14.87 -18.77 -18.31
CA LEU A 10 -15.49 -17.46 -18.51
C LEU A 10 -16.96 -17.40 -18.04
N ASN A 11 -17.51 -18.52 -17.57
CA ASN A 11 -18.92 -18.67 -17.17
C ASN A 11 -19.92 -18.15 -18.23
N VAL A 12 -19.75 -18.56 -19.49
CA VAL A 12 -20.54 -18.07 -20.63
C VAL A 12 -20.92 -19.18 -21.60
N LYS A 13 -22.00 -18.96 -22.36
CA LYS A 13 -22.47 -19.91 -23.39
C LYS A 13 -21.59 -19.89 -24.63
N ALA A 14 -21.52 -21.03 -25.34
CA ALA A 14 -20.76 -21.17 -26.59
C ALA A 14 -21.12 -20.10 -27.65
N CYS A 15 -22.39 -19.78 -27.80
CA CYS A 15 -22.85 -18.77 -28.76
C CYS A 15 -22.30 -17.36 -28.50
N ALA A 16 -21.90 -17.04 -27.26
CA ALA A 16 -21.29 -15.76 -26.90
C ALA A 16 -19.77 -15.75 -27.12
N VAL A 17 -19.10 -16.90 -26.94
CA VAL A 17 -17.63 -17.03 -27.01
C VAL A 17 -17.14 -17.23 -28.45
N MET A 18 -17.84 -18.04 -29.25
CA MET A 18 -17.39 -18.40 -30.59
C MET A 18 -17.12 -17.21 -31.51
N PRO A 19 -17.95 -16.13 -31.52
CA PRO A 19 -17.65 -14.93 -32.29
C PRO A 19 -16.34 -14.24 -31.86
N GLN A 20 -16.01 -14.27 -30.56
CA GLN A 20 -14.77 -13.66 -30.05
C GLN A 20 -13.55 -14.52 -30.38
N ILE A 21 -13.65 -15.85 -30.24
CA ILE A 21 -12.59 -16.77 -30.68
C ILE A 21 -12.31 -16.59 -32.17
N LYS A 22 -13.36 -16.46 -33.00
CA LYS A 22 -13.17 -16.20 -34.42
C LYS A 22 -12.40 -14.89 -34.66
N LYS A 23 -12.77 -13.79 -33.99
CA LYS A 23 -12.02 -12.52 -34.09
C LYS A 23 -10.57 -12.65 -33.65
N LEU A 24 -10.30 -13.32 -32.54
CA LEU A 24 -8.94 -13.52 -32.04
C LEU A 24 -8.09 -14.34 -33.02
N LYS A 25 -8.68 -15.34 -33.70
CA LYS A 25 -8.03 -16.08 -34.79
C LYS A 25 -7.81 -15.22 -36.04
N ASP A 26 -8.82 -14.45 -36.44
CA ASP A 26 -8.75 -13.56 -37.60
C ASP A 26 -7.69 -12.45 -37.41
N MET A 27 -7.40 -12.08 -36.15
CA MET A 27 -6.33 -11.16 -35.76
C MET A 27 -4.97 -11.83 -35.50
N ASP A 28 -4.87 -13.15 -35.72
CA ASP A 28 -3.66 -13.95 -35.45
C ASP A 28 -3.14 -13.84 -34.01
N LEU A 29 -4.06 -13.70 -33.03
CA LEU A 29 -3.73 -13.67 -31.59
C LEU A 29 -3.82 -15.05 -30.95
N ILE A 30 -4.63 -15.94 -31.52
CA ILE A 30 -4.74 -17.33 -31.11
C ILE A 30 -4.72 -18.22 -32.33
N VAL A 31 -4.16 -19.42 -32.18
CA VAL A 31 -4.19 -20.47 -33.19
C VAL A 31 -4.96 -21.67 -32.67
N GLN A 32 -5.44 -22.50 -33.59
CA GLN A 32 -6.15 -23.72 -33.26
C GLN A 32 -5.30 -24.93 -33.70
N LYS A 33 -4.86 -25.73 -32.73
CA LYS A 33 -4.18 -27.02 -32.96
C LYS A 33 -5.15 -28.15 -32.64
N GLY A 34 -5.75 -28.73 -33.68
CA GLY A 34 -6.78 -29.76 -33.54
C GLY A 34 -8.04 -29.21 -32.84
N SER A 35 -8.40 -29.77 -31.69
CA SER A 35 -9.53 -29.33 -30.87
C SER A 35 -9.17 -28.32 -29.78
N ALA A 36 -7.90 -27.92 -29.68
CA ALA A 36 -7.42 -26.97 -28.69
C ALA A 36 -7.07 -25.61 -29.31
N TYR A 37 -7.28 -24.55 -28.53
CA TYR A 37 -6.82 -23.20 -28.82
C TYR A 37 -5.63 -22.85 -27.92
N GLU A 38 -4.67 -22.14 -28.49
CA GLU A 38 -3.45 -21.65 -27.83
C GLU A 38 -3.11 -20.24 -28.36
N LEU A 39 -2.27 -19.50 -27.64
CA LEU A 39 -1.76 -18.22 -28.12
C LEU A 39 -0.86 -18.44 -29.35
N SER A 40 -0.89 -17.48 -30.28
CA SER A 40 0.16 -17.36 -31.29
C SER A 40 1.40 -16.71 -30.69
N ASP A 41 2.48 -16.61 -31.46
CA ASP A 41 3.67 -15.82 -31.12
C ASP A 41 3.32 -14.34 -30.87
N ILE A 42 2.45 -13.74 -31.70
CA ILE A 42 1.94 -12.37 -31.50
C ILE A 42 1.07 -12.29 -30.23
N GLY A 43 0.24 -13.30 -29.99
CA GLY A 43 -0.62 -13.39 -28.81
C GLY A 43 0.16 -13.48 -27.50
N GLU A 44 1.24 -14.27 -27.48
CA GLU A 44 2.16 -14.38 -26.34
C GLU A 44 2.77 -13.01 -26.00
N VAL A 45 3.31 -12.31 -26.99
CA VAL A 45 3.88 -10.96 -26.79
C VAL A 45 2.84 -9.99 -26.21
N ILE A 46 1.59 -10.04 -26.69
CA ILE A 46 0.54 -9.16 -26.17
C ILE A 46 0.21 -9.51 -24.72
N VAL A 47 0.03 -10.79 -24.39
CA VAL A 47 -0.27 -11.23 -23.02
C VAL A 47 0.86 -10.83 -22.07
N GLU A 48 2.12 -10.99 -22.47
CA GLU A 48 3.28 -10.53 -21.68
C GLU A 48 3.23 -9.02 -21.37
N LYS A 49 2.72 -8.19 -22.27
CA LYS A 49 2.54 -6.75 -22.04
C LYS A 49 1.27 -6.42 -21.26
N MET A 50 0.23 -7.24 -21.35
CA MET A 50 -1.01 -7.04 -20.62
C MET A 50 -0.87 -7.39 -19.14
N LEU A 51 -0.04 -8.36 -18.77
CA LEU A 51 0.14 -8.78 -17.38
C LEU A 51 0.60 -7.62 -16.47
N PRO A 52 1.67 -6.85 -16.78
CA PRO A 52 2.04 -5.67 -15.99
C PRO A 52 0.94 -4.62 -15.90
N LEU A 53 0.20 -4.40 -16.99
CA LEU A 53 -0.92 -3.46 -17.00
C LEU A 53 -2.04 -3.92 -16.06
N ASN A 54 -2.33 -5.22 -16.02
CA ASN A 54 -3.34 -5.77 -15.12
C ASN A 54 -2.94 -5.57 -13.66
N THR A 55 -1.68 -5.84 -13.31
CA THR A 55 -1.14 -5.58 -11.96
C THR A 55 -1.25 -4.11 -11.57
N LEU A 56 -1.00 -3.19 -12.50
CA LEU A 56 -1.19 -1.76 -12.28
C LEU A 56 -2.67 -1.41 -12.03
N LEU A 57 -3.59 -2.02 -12.79
CA LEU A 57 -5.02 -1.78 -12.65
C LEU A 57 -5.56 -2.33 -11.32
N ASP A 58 -5.00 -3.43 -10.80
CA ASP A 58 -5.39 -4.03 -9.51
C ASP A 58 -5.23 -3.06 -8.33
N VAL A 59 -4.28 -2.12 -8.39
CA VAL A 59 -4.08 -1.07 -7.36
C VAL A 59 -5.32 -0.17 -7.24
N PHE A 60 -5.93 0.13 -8.38
CA PHE A 60 -7.08 1.02 -8.47
C PHE A 60 -8.40 0.27 -8.39
N ASP A 61 -8.41 -1.03 -8.65
CA ASP A 61 -9.61 -1.85 -8.57
C ASP A 61 -10.20 -1.83 -7.15
N GLY A 62 -11.51 -1.68 -7.04
CA GLY A 62 -12.22 -1.49 -5.76
C GLY A 62 -11.99 -0.16 -5.04
N ASN A 63 -10.94 0.60 -5.36
CA ASN A 63 -10.49 1.78 -4.58
C ASN A 63 -10.41 3.08 -5.41
N LYS A 64 -11.03 3.12 -6.60
CA LYS A 64 -10.95 4.24 -7.56
C LYS A 64 -11.34 5.59 -6.95
N ASP A 65 -12.38 5.60 -6.14
CA ASP A 65 -12.88 6.81 -5.48
C ASP A 65 -11.88 7.39 -4.49
N TYR A 66 -11.18 6.53 -3.74
CA TYR A 66 -10.11 6.96 -2.85
C TYR A 66 -8.97 7.59 -3.67
N TRP A 67 -8.40 6.86 -4.62
CA TRP A 67 -7.27 7.35 -5.42
C TRP A 67 -7.56 8.61 -6.24
N SER A 68 -8.81 8.81 -6.67
CA SER A 68 -9.22 9.99 -7.43
C SER A 68 -9.41 11.24 -6.58
N LYS A 69 -9.80 11.10 -5.31
CA LYS A 69 -10.06 12.21 -4.38
C LYS A 69 -8.83 12.61 -3.55
N HIS A 70 -7.85 11.72 -3.40
CA HIS A 70 -6.69 11.96 -2.56
C HIS A 70 -5.50 12.58 -3.29
N ASP A 71 -4.75 13.42 -2.56
CA ASP A 71 -3.51 13.99 -3.05
C ASP A 71 -2.39 12.95 -3.01
N ARG A 72 -1.77 12.75 -4.18
CA ARG A 72 -0.64 11.84 -4.39
C ARG A 72 0.65 12.60 -4.65
N SER A 73 0.61 13.93 -4.75
CA SER A 73 1.78 14.79 -4.92
C SER A 73 2.88 14.57 -3.87
N PRO A 74 2.58 14.14 -2.62
CA PRO A 74 3.61 13.84 -1.63
C PRO A 74 4.33 12.49 -1.83
N ILE A 75 3.90 11.66 -2.78
CA ILE A 75 4.57 10.41 -3.14
C ILE A 75 5.65 10.74 -4.19
N PRO A 76 6.93 10.37 -3.96
CA PRO A 76 8.01 10.56 -4.90
C PRO A 76 7.70 10.02 -6.30
N LYS A 77 8.13 10.74 -7.33
CA LYS A 77 7.87 10.36 -8.74
C LYS A 77 8.32 8.94 -9.08
N HIS A 78 9.47 8.50 -8.57
CA HIS A 78 9.98 7.15 -8.83
C HIS A 78 9.10 6.06 -8.19
N LEU A 79 8.41 6.36 -7.08
CA LEU A 79 7.45 5.44 -6.45
C LEU A 79 6.11 5.45 -7.15
N ILE A 80 5.65 6.60 -7.67
CA ILE A 80 4.48 6.65 -8.54
C ILE A 80 4.68 5.79 -9.80
N GLN A 81 5.91 5.72 -10.34
CA GLN A 81 6.22 4.90 -11.51
C GLN A 81 6.20 3.39 -11.23
N LYS A 82 6.32 2.99 -9.96
CA LYS A 82 6.26 1.60 -9.50
C LYS A 82 5.02 1.32 -8.65
N ILE A 83 3.94 2.08 -8.84
CA ILE A 83 2.76 2.00 -7.97
C ILE A 83 2.07 0.63 -8.04
N ASP A 84 2.27 -0.10 -9.13
CA ASP A 84 1.85 -1.50 -9.31
C ASP A 84 2.42 -2.44 -8.25
N MET A 85 3.56 -2.10 -7.62
CA MET A 85 4.11 -2.87 -6.50
C MET A 85 3.17 -2.94 -5.30
N LEU A 86 2.27 -1.97 -5.12
CA LEU A 86 1.24 -2.03 -4.07
C LEU A 86 0.31 -3.24 -4.24
N GLY A 87 0.17 -3.76 -5.47
CA GLY A 87 -0.73 -4.84 -5.81
C GLY A 87 -2.20 -4.51 -5.50
N LYS A 88 -3.02 -5.57 -5.38
CA LYS A 88 -4.41 -5.41 -4.99
C LYS A 88 -4.53 -4.94 -3.55
N CYS A 89 -4.89 -3.68 -3.40
CA CYS A 89 -5.05 -3.04 -2.09
C CYS A 89 -6.46 -3.23 -1.52
N THR A 90 -6.58 -3.26 -0.21
CA THR A 90 -7.86 -3.12 0.47
C THR A 90 -8.01 -1.70 1.02
N LEU A 91 -9.18 -1.10 0.84
CA LEU A 91 -9.54 0.15 1.50
C LEU A 91 -10.25 -0.18 2.80
N GLU A 92 -9.66 0.21 3.92
CA GLU A 92 -10.30 0.11 5.22
C GLU A 92 -10.92 1.44 5.61
N GLU A 93 -12.19 1.38 6.01
CA GLU A 93 -12.94 2.49 6.59
C GLU A 93 -13.20 2.16 8.06
N PRO A 94 -12.66 2.93 9.03
CA PRO A 94 -12.93 2.69 10.43
C PRO A 94 -14.37 3.09 10.80
N ASP A 95 -14.93 2.41 11.80
CA ASP A 95 -16.20 2.81 12.41
C ASP A 95 -16.10 4.22 13.04
N LEU A 96 -17.22 4.93 13.10
CA LEU A 96 -17.27 6.32 13.55
C LEU A 96 -16.81 6.53 15.00
N ASP A 97 -16.93 5.51 15.84
CA ASP A 97 -16.46 5.49 17.23
C ASP A 97 -14.99 5.07 17.37
N HIS A 98 -14.37 4.56 16.30
CA HIS A 98 -12.99 4.06 16.28
C HIS A 98 -12.09 4.79 15.26
N LEU A 99 -12.49 6.00 14.85
CA LEU A 99 -11.84 6.79 13.78
C LEU A 99 -10.34 7.03 13.97
N PHE A 100 -9.87 7.08 15.22
CA PHE A 100 -8.48 7.36 15.58
C PHE A 100 -7.75 6.14 16.15
N GLU A 101 -8.44 5.01 16.25
CA GLU A 101 -7.88 3.78 16.80
C GLU A 101 -7.10 2.99 15.74
N PHE A 102 -6.05 2.31 16.20
CA PHE A 102 -5.37 1.32 15.39
C PHE A 102 -6.26 0.07 15.18
N PRO A 103 -6.29 -0.54 13.99
CA PRO A 103 -7.10 -1.73 13.77
C PRO A 103 -6.64 -2.91 14.62
N LYS A 104 -7.49 -3.33 15.57
CA LYS A 104 -7.19 -4.44 16.50
C LYS A 104 -6.77 -5.73 15.80
N HIS A 105 -7.36 -6.04 14.64
CA HIS A 105 -7.02 -7.25 13.87
C HIS A 105 -5.60 -7.24 13.28
N LEU A 106 -4.89 -6.11 13.35
CA LEU A 106 -3.49 -5.98 12.93
C LEU A 106 -2.50 -6.00 14.11
N GLU A 107 -2.96 -5.96 15.35
CA GLU A 107 -2.09 -5.85 16.53
C GLU A 107 -1.10 -7.02 16.63
N ASP A 108 -1.57 -8.25 16.46
CA ASP A 108 -0.69 -9.44 16.50
C ASP A 108 0.42 -9.37 15.46
N ARG A 109 0.09 -8.89 14.25
CA ARG A 109 1.06 -8.71 13.16
C ARG A 109 2.03 -7.57 13.46
N LEU A 110 1.54 -6.47 14.01
CA LEU A 110 2.32 -5.30 14.37
C LEU A 110 3.33 -5.63 15.47
N TYR A 111 2.87 -6.18 16.60
CA TYR A 111 3.72 -6.44 17.76
C TYR A 111 4.65 -7.66 17.60
N SER A 112 4.43 -8.49 16.57
CA SER A 112 5.39 -9.55 16.18
C SER A 112 6.39 -9.12 15.09
N SER A 113 6.28 -7.90 14.58
CA SER A 113 7.19 -7.38 13.54
C SER A 113 8.55 -7.01 14.13
N LYS A 114 9.62 -7.31 13.39
CA LYS A 114 11.01 -6.98 13.74
C LYS A 114 11.37 -5.57 13.30
N THR A 115 10.68 -5.03 12.31
CA THR A 115 10.88 -3.64 11.87
C THR A 115 9.55 -2.88 11.83
N LEU A 116 9.62 -1.61 12.22
CA LEU A 116 8.50 -0.66 12.12
C LEU A 116 9.04 0.67 11.60
N LYS A 117 8.56 1.10 10.43
CA LYS A 117 8.83 2.43 9.89
C LYS A 117 7.52 3.17 9.74
N SER A 118 7.39 4.32 10.38
CA SER A 118 6.14 5.06 10.37
C SER A 118 6.33 6.57 10.26
N PHE A 119 5.34 7.22 9.66
CA PHE A 119 5.28 8.66 9.47
C PHE A 119 3.95 9.21 9.91
N TYR A 120 3.95 10.34 10.62
CA TYR A 120 2.73 11.04 11.02
C TYR A 120 2.85 12.56 10.87
N SER A 121 1.94 13.16 10.08
CA SER A 121 1.76 14.63 9.98
C SER A 121 0.58 15.18 10.79
N TYR A 122 -0.17 14.28 11.40
CA TYR A 122 -1.24 14.57 12.35
C TYR A 122 -1.02 13.74 13.60
N PHE A 123 -1.64 14.15 14.71
CA PHE A 123 -1.49 13.42 15.96
C PHE A 123 -2.48 12.25 16.00
N CYS A 124 -1.96 11.04 16.17
CA CYS A 124 -2.72 9.80 16.34
C CYS A 124 -2.55 9.33 17.79
N PRO A 125 -3.60 9.28 18.62
CA PRO A 125 -3.51 8.95 20.05
C PRO A 125 -2.82 7.62 20.36
N ASP A 126 -3.03 6.60 19.53
CA ASP A 126 -2.40 5.28 19.73
C ASP A 126 -0.93 5.24 19.29
N CYS A 127 -0.48 6.24 18.51
CA CYS A 127 0.86 6.22 17.94
C CYS A 127 1.95 6.14 19.02
N PRO A 128 2.00 7.01 20.05
CA PRO A 128 3.02 6.92 21.09
C PRO A 128 3.15 5.50 21.70
N ALA A 129 2.04 4.92 22.12
CA ALA A 129 2.00 3.60 22.76
C ALA A 129 2.45 2.49 21.80
N ILE A 130 2.03 2.54 20.54
CA ILE A 130 2.45 1.58 19.50
C ILE A 130 3.97 1.59 19.32
N GLN A 131 4.57 2.77 19.15
CA GLN A 131 6.01 2.88 18.89
C GLN A 131 6.82 2.39 20.10
N ALA A 132 6.41 2.79 21.30
CA ALA A 132 7.03 2.38 22.55
C ALA A 132 6.97 0.85 22.73
N LYS A 133 5.78 0.26 22.55
CA LYS A 133 5.57 -1.17 22.71
C LYS A 133 6.36 -2.00 21.70
N CYS A 134 6.33 -1.65 20.41
CA CYS A 134 7.12 -2.34 19.40
C CYS A 134 8.62 -2.29 19.72
N ALA A 135 9.12 -1.14 20.20
CA ALA A 135 10.52 -1.00 20.57
C ALA A 135 10.89 -1.84 21.81
N GLU A 136 10.02 -1.91 22.83
CA GLU A 136 10.21 -2.78 24.00
C GLU A 136 10.17 -4.27 23.64
N ASP A 137 9.32 -4.66 22.70
CA ASP A 137 9.23 -6.02 22.16
C ASP A 137 10.44 -6.36 21.25
N GLY A 138 11.36 -5.41 21.04
CA GLY A 138 12.66 -5.59 20.39
C GLY A 138 12.70 -5.26 18.90
N ALA A 139 11.68 -4.59 18.37
CA ALA A 139 11.65 -4.16 16.97
C ALA A 139 12.60 -2.98 16.71
N GLU A 140 13.18 -2.93 15.52
CA GLU A 140 13.86 -1.75 14.99
C GLU A 140 12.81 -0.73 14.53
N VAL A 141 12.67 0.37 15.29
CA VAL A 141 11.65 1.38 15.05
C VAL A 141 12.27 2.67 14.49
N HIS A 142 11.73 3.12 13.35
CA HIS A 142 11.96 4.44 12.78
C HIS A 142 10.67 5.23 12.79
N LEU A 143 10.66 6.34 13.53
CA LEU A 143 9.49 7.19 13.69
C LEU A 143 9.78 8.59 13.14
N ILE A 144 9.03 8.95 12.10
CA ILE A 144 9.18 10.21 11.38
C ILE A 144 7.97 11.08 11.70
N LEU A 145 8.19 12.29 12.22
CA LEU A 145 7.13 13.17 12.70
C LEU A 145 7.29 14.57 12.15
N GLU A 146 6.18 15.27 11.90
CA GLU A 146 6.26 16.74 11.85
C GLU A 146 6.61 17.30 13.24
N GLU A 147 7.29 18.45 13.28
CA GLU A 147 7.77 19.09 14.52
C GLU A 147 6.68 19.24 15.59
N LYS A 148 5.49 19.71 15.21
CA LYS A 148 4.34 19.84 16.12
C LYS A 148 3.90 18.49 16.71
N ILE A 149 4.06 17.39 15.98
CA ILE A 149 3.67 16.04 16.42
C ILE A 149 4.75 15.47 17.34
N TYR A 150 6.03 15.67 17.00
CA TYR A 150 7.15 15.37 17.87
C TYR A 150 7.03 16.08 19.23
N ASN A 151 6.71 17.38 19.23
CA ASN A 151 6.53 18.13 20.47
C ASN A 151 5.40 17.57 21.34
N ARG A 152 4.31 17.09 20.73
CA ARG A 152 3.23 16.42 21.46
C ARG A 152 3.67 15.07 22.03
N LEU A 153 4.39 14.25 21.26
CA LEU A 153 4.97 13.01 21.79
C LEU A 153 5.86 13.30 23.00
N LYS A 154 6.74 14.29 22.91
CA LYS A 154 7.69 14.63 23.97
C LYS A 154 7.03 15.21 25.22
N ASN A 155 6.02 16.06 25.07
CA ASN A 155 5.45 16.82 26.18
C ASN A 155 4.19 16.20 26.76
N ASP A 156 3.35 15.58 25.93
CA ASP A 156 2.05 15.03 26.34
C ASP A 156 2.13 13.53 26.66
N PHE A 157 3.16 12.82 26.14
CA PHE A 157 3.36 11.37 26.25
C PHE A 157 4.79 11.06 26.72
N GLU A 158 5.18 11.66 27.84
CA GLU A 158 6.54 11.60 28.38
C GLU A 158 7.00 10.16 28.66
N ASP A 159 6.12 9.31 29.17
CA ASP A 159 6.44 7.90 29.46
C ASP A 159 6.77 7.13 28.17
N GLU A 160 5.92 7.22 27.15
CA GLU A 160 6.16 6.58 25.85
C GLU A 160 7.39 7.17 25.15
N TYR A 161 7.59 8.49 25.24
CA TYR A 161 8.78 9.14 24.71
C TYR A 161 10.05 8.60 25.38
N ASN A 162 10.08 8.52 26.71
CA ASN A 162 11.21 7.97 27.46
C ASN A 162 11.45 6.49 27.15
N THR A 163 10.39 5.70 26.95
CA THR A 163 10.49 4.31 26.48
C THR A 163 11.08 4.24 25.07
N CYS A 164 10.68 5.13 24.16
CA CYS A 164 11.29 5.23 22.84
C CYS A 164 12.80 5.54 22.92
N LEU A 165 13.21 6.48 23.79
CA LEU A 165 14.62 6.82 24.01
C LEU A 165 15.42 5.64 24.54
N LYS A 166 14.89 4.97 25.58
CA LYS A 166 15.54 3.82 26.22
C LYS A 166 15.79 2.67 25.24
N ASN A 167 14.82 2.43 24.35
CA ASN A 167 14.89 1.38 23.34
C ASN A 167 15.52 1.84 22.00
N LYS A 168 16.14 3.03 21.97
CA LYS A 168 16.89 3.56 20.81
C LYS A 168 16.06 3.65 19.53
N VAL A 169 14.79 4.02 19.65
CA VAL A 169 13.95 4.38 18.50
C VAL A 169 14.63 5.49 17.71
N SER A 170 14.78 5.31 16.40
CA SER A 170 15.32 6.36 15.53
C SER A 170 14.24 7.40 15.27
N LEU A 171 14.44 8.61 15.81
CA LEU A 171 13.46 9.70 15.73
C LEU A 171 13.89 10.73 14.68
N TYR A 172 12.96 11.07 13.79
CA TYR A 172 13.19 11.99 12.68
C TYR A 172 12.15 13.10 12.68
N ILE A 173 12.59 14.35 12.44
CA ILE A 173 11.72 15.50 12.24
C ILE A 173 11.67 15.84 10.76
N TYR A 174 10.48 15.77 10.18
CA TYR A 174 10.20 16.18 8.80
C TYR A 174 9.68 17.62 8.76
N THR A 175 10.34 18.47 7.97
CA THR A 175 10.00 19.90 7.81
C THR A 175 9.52 20.25 6.40
N GLY A 176 9.33 19.25 5.54
CA GLY A 176 8.85 19.45 4.18
C GLY A 176 7.39 19.89 4.10
N LYS A 177 7.06 20.71 3.09
CA LYS A 177 5.70 21.22 2.90
C LYS A 177 4.74 20.17 2.33
N LEU A 178 5.21 19.39 1.36
CA LEU A 178 4.45 18.29 0.74
C LEU A 178 4.59 17.06 1.63
N ARG A 179 3.47 16.49 2.06
CA ARG A 179 3.49 15.38 3.02
C ARG A 179 2.29 14.47 2.85
N ILE A 180 2.52 13.19 3.10
CA ILE A 180 1.48 12.19 3.29
C ILE A 180 0.77 12.45 4.63
N SER A 181 -0.45 11.95 4.82
CA SER A 181 -1.12 12.03 6.12
C SER A 181 -0.41 11.13 7.13
N SER A 182 -0.36 9.82 6.85
CA SER A 182 0.49 8.89 7.58
C SER A 182 0.83 7.65 6.73
N PHE A 183 1.90 6.97 7.10
CA PHE A 183 2.12 5.59 6.66
C PHE A 183 2.73 4.77 7.80
N MET A 184 2.56 3.46 7.70
CA MET A 184 3.20 2.47 8.56
C MET A 184 3.61 1.28 7.69
N VAL A 185 4.87 0.88 7.82
CA VAL A 185 5.45 -0.25 7.11
C VAL A 185 6.06 -1.17 8.15
N THR A 186 5.62 -2.42 8.13
CA THR A 186 6.17 -3.50 8.95
C THR A 186 6.72 -4.61 8.06
N ASP A 187 7.19 -5.70 8.66
CA ASP A 187 7.60 -6.89 7.90
C ASP A 187 6.42 -7.65 7.29
N SER A 188 5.17 -7.27 7.61
CA SER A 188 3.98 -8.03 7.24
C SER A 188 2.87 -7.22 6.56
N PHE A 189 2.87 -5.90 6.70
CA PHE A 189 1.89 -5.04 6.03
C PHE A 189 2.40 -3.61 5.79
N LEU A 190 1.81 -2.98 4.78
CA LEU A 190 1.84 -1.55 4.52
C LEU A 190 0.45 -0.97 4.80
N MET A 191 0.43 0.13 5.55
CA MET A 191 -0.73 1.00 5.75
C MET A 191 -0.39 2.39 5.24
N LEU A 192 -1.19 2.93 4.33
CA LEU A 192 -1.00 4.25 3.73
C LEU A 192 -2.27 5.09 3.83
N LYS A 193 -2.11 6.31 4.33
CA LYS A 193 -3.17 7.29 4.46
C LYS A 193 -2.77 8.59 3.80
N LEU A 194 -3.60 9.07 2.88
CA LEU A 194 -3.39 10.31 2.16
C LEU A 194 -4.34 11.38 2.68
N PHE A 195 -3.99 12.65 2.48
CA PHE A 195 -4.97 13.72 2.56
C PHE A 195 -5.80 13.74 1.28
N GLY A 196 -7.00 14.28 1.36
CA GLY A 196 -7.73 14.67 0.18
C GLY A 196 -7.06 15.83 -0.58
N LYS A 197 -7.47 16.07 -1.82
CA LYS A 197 -6.84 17.06 -2.71
C LYS A 197 -6.93 18.50 -2.22
N ASP A 198 -7.93 18.81 -1.41
CA ASP A 198 -8.11 20.13 -0.81
C ASP A 198 -7.53 20.19 0.62
N GLY A 199 -6.77 19.16 1.02
CA GLY A 199 -6.16 19.03 2.34
C GLY A 199 -7.08 18.44 3.40
N GLU A 200 -8.26 17.94 3.00
CA GLU A 200 -9.21 17.31 3.90
C GLU A 200 -8.62 16.06 4.55
N PHE A 201 -8.89 15.91 5.85
CA PHE A 201 -8.54 14.70 6.57
C PHE A 201 -9.57 13.62 6.23
N ASP A 202 -9.08 12.52 5.69
CA ASP A 202 -9.84 11.29 5.52
C ASP A 202 -9.48 10.33 6.66
N HIS A 203 -10.31 9.35 7.03
CA HIS A 203 -9.96 8.31 8.00
C HIS A 203 -9.63 6.97 7.36
N ARG A 204 -9.94 6.85 6.07
CA ARG A 204 -9.73 5.64 5.30
C ARG A 204 -8.25 5.44 5.01
N LYS A 205 -7.87 4.18 4.89
CA LYS A 205 -6.48 3.76 4.72
C LYS A 205 -6.38 2.65 3.69
N ILE A 206 -5.37 2.76 2.85
CA ILE A 206 -4.97 1.75 1.89
C ILE A 206 -4.08 0.75 2.63
N MET A 207 -4.45 -0.52 2.53
CA MET A 207 -3.74 -1.63 3.14
C MET A 207 -3.23 -2.58 2.05
N SER A 208 -2.01 -3.07 2.23
CA SER A 208 -1.45 -4.14 1.42
C SER A 208 -0.54 -5.04 2.26
N PHE A 209 -0.48 -6.32 1.88
CA PHE A 209 0.20 -7.38 2.61
C PHE A 209 1.20 -8.15 1.72
N THR A 210 1.41 -7.69 0.49
CA THR A 210 2.30 -8.35 -0.47
C THR A 210 3.76 -7.93 -0.25
N PRO A 211 4.74 -8.82 -0.48
CA PRO A 211 6.15 -8.46 -0.36
C PRO A 211 6.57 -7.24 -1.20
N SER A 212 6.03 -7.10 -2.42
CA SER A 212 6.28 -5.95 -3.29
C SER A 212 5.76 -4.64 -2.69
N ALA A 213 4.61 -4.67 -2.00
CA ALA A 213 4.08 -3.48 -1.36
C ALA A 213 4.92 -3.07 -0.14
N LEU A 214 5.47 -4.04 0.59
CA LEU A 214 6.41 -3.77 1.68
C LEU A 214 7.71 -3.16 1.16
N GLU A 215 8.23 -3.64 0.02
CA GLU A 215 9.40 -3.03 -0.63
C GLU A 215 9.11 -1.58 -1.05
N TRP A 216 7.98 -1.35 -1.72
CA TRP A 216 7.53 -0.01 -2.09
C TRP A 216 7.37 0.91 -0.87
N GLY A 217 6.76 0.40 0.21
CA GLY A 217 6.61 1.12 1.47
C GLY A 217 7.94 1.43 2.14
N ASN A 218 8.90 0.52 2.09
CA ASN A 218 10.24 0.73 2.62
C ASN A 218 11.01 1.79 1.82
N GLU A 219 10.91 1.80 0.48
CA GLU A 219 11.46 2.87 -0.35
C GLU A 219 10.79 4.23 -0.01
N LEU A 220 9.48 4.25 0.24
CA LEU A 220 8.76 5.46 0.70
C LEU A 220 9.28 5.94 2.06
N ALA A 221 9.40 5.03 3.02
CA ALA A 221 9.92 5.35 4.34
C ALA A 221 11.35 5.90 4.26
N GLN A 222 12.20 5.29 3.44
CA GLN A 222 13.58 5.75 3.23
C GLN A 222 13.61 7.16 2.62
N TYR A 223 12.75 7.44 1.63
CA TYR A 223 12.65 8.79 1.07
C TYR A 223 12.33 9.83 2.16
N TYR A 224 11.36 9.56 3.05
CA TYR A 224 11.02 10.50 4.12
C TYR A 224 12.13 10.60 5.18
N ILE A 225 12.83 9.52 5.50
CA ILE A 225 14.01 9.52 6.38
C ILE A 225 15.12 10.41 5.80
N ASP A 226 15.46 10.25 4.53
CA ASP A 226 16.53 11.00 3.85
C ASP A 226 16.24 12.51 3.76
N HIS A 227 14.96 12.89 3.87
CA HIS A 227 14.50 14.29 3.85
C HIS A 227 14.09 14.81 5.23
N SER A 228 14.51 14.11 6.30
CA SER A 228 14.24 14.50 7.69
C SER A 228 15.54 14.71 8.46
N GLU A 229 15.46 15.50 9.53
CA GLU A 229 16.56 15.65 10.48
C GLU A 229 16.45 14.54 11.54
N LYS A 230 17.52 13.74 11.69
CA LYS A 230 17.59 12.74 12.75
C LYS A 230 17.91 13.43 14.08
N ILE A 231 17.07 13.21 15.08
CA ILE A 231 17.24 13.82 16.41
C ILE A 231 18.03 12.87 17.32
N ILE A 232 17.74 11.57 17.26
CA ILE A 232 18.31 10.50 18.11
C ILE A 232 18.42 9.22 17.27
#